data_AF-A0A538GDB3-F1
#
_entry.id   AF-A0A538GDB3-F1
#
_cell.length_a   1.000
_cell.length_b   1.000
_cell.length_c   1.000
_cell.angle_alpha   90.00
_cell.angle_beta   90.00
_cell.angle_gamma   90.00
#
_symmetry.space_group_name_H-M   'P 1'
#
loop_
_entity.id
_entity.type
_entity.pdbx_description
1 polymer ?
#
loop_
_entity_poly.entity_id
_entity_poly.type
_entity_poly.pdbx_seq_one_letter_code
_entity_poly.pdbx_strand_id
1 'polypeptide(L)'
;AELGYGALALTDHDGVYGSLEFAQTAKAFGVRPITGAEVTLAEGSHVTLLVESAAGYANLCRLLTAAHSDTRVPGRERELLDPALPQELLEERNEGLVCLSGCARHGLAVRNPDAA
;
A
#
# COMPACT_ATOMS: atom_id res chain seq x y z
N ALA A 1 -0.25 20.56 10.56
CA ALA A 1 0.63 21.32 11.47
C ALA A 1 -0.10 21.76 12.73
N GLU A 2 -1.31 22.32 12.61
CA GLU A 2 -2.09 22.85 13.73
C GLU A 2 -2.34 21.85 14.88
N LEU A 3 -2.47 20.56 14.59
CA LEU A 3 -2.63 19.49 15.59
C LEU A 3 -1.31 19.06 16.27
N GLY A 4 -0.17 19.65 15.92
CA GLY A 4 1.12 19.35 16.54
C GLY A 4 1.80 18.04 16.13
N TYR A 5 1.28 17.31 15.12
CA TYR A 5 1.91 16.08 14.64
C TYR A 5 3.25 16.34 13.93
N GLY A 6 4.29 15.60 14.34
CA GLY A 6 5.63 15.68 13.73
C GLY A 6 5.81 14.86 12.46
N ALA A 7 4.92 13.90 12.19
CA ALA A 7 4.95 13.07 10.99
C ALA A 7 3.54 12.67 10.55
N LEU A 8 3.37 12.41 9.26
CA LEU A 8 2.14 11.88 8.67
C LEU A 8 2.49 10.85 7.59
N ALA A 9 1.69 9.80 7.47
CA ALA A 9 1.79 8.82 6.39
C ALA A 9 0.65 9.01 5.39
N LEU A 10 0.95 8.86 4.09
CA LEU A 10 -0.05 8.70 3.04
C LEU A 10 0.04 7.28 2.50
N THR A 11 -1.09 6.58 2.48
CA THR A 11 -1.22 5.18 2.09
C THR A 11 -2.41 5.04 1.14
N ASP A 12 -2.20 5.41 -0.12
CA ASP A 12 -3.21 5.25 -1.18
C ASP A 12 -3.48 3.77 -1.44
N HIS A 13 -4.66 3.46 -1.98
CA HIS A 13 -5.04 2.09 -2.33
C HIS A 13 -4.31 1.64 -3.60
N ASP A 14 -3.59 0.52 -3.50
CA ASP A 14 -2.83 -0.13 -4.57
C ASP A 14 -1.92 0.82 -5.36
N GLY A 15 -1.42 1.87 -4.72
CA GLY A 15 -0.69 2.90 -5.43
C GLY A 15 0.05 3.87 -4.53
N VAL A 16 0.77 4.78 -5.19
CA VAL A 16 1.49 5.89 -4.55
C VAL A 16 1.15 7.21 -5.27
N TYR A 17 -0.08 7.33 -5.74
CA TYR A 17 -0.51 8.38 -6.67
C TYR A 17 -0.35 9.78 -6.08
N GLY A 18 -0.70 9.97 -4.82
CA GLY A 18 -0.57 11.23 -4.09
C GLY A 18 0.78 11.42 -3.40
N SER A 19 1.66 10.42 -3.38
CA SER A 19 2.86 10.42 -2.53
C SER A 19 3.83 11.56 -2.82
N LEU A 20 4.01 11.95 -4.08
CA LEU A 20 4.90 13.04 -4.45
C LEU A 20 4.38 14.40 -3.97
N GLU A 21 3.13 14.72 -4.29
CA GLU A 21 2.48 15.98 -3.90
C GLU A 21 2.37 16.09 -2.38
N PHE A 22 2.03 14.98 -1.71
CA PHE A 22 2.01 14.87 -0.25
C PHE A 22 3.38 15.17 0.36
N ALA A 23 4.45 14.55 -0.14
CA ALA A 23 5.80 14.74 0.40
C ALA A 23 6.28 16.19 0.26
N GLN A 24 6.00 16.82 -0.89
CA GLN A 24 6.32 18.23 -1.12
C GLN A 24 5.56 19.15 -0.17
N THR A 25 4.26 18.92 -0.03
CA THR A 25 3.37 19.74 0.82
C THR A 25 3.71 19.56 2.30
N ALA A 26 3.82 18.33 2.79
CA ALA A 26 4.15 18.03 4.18
C ALA A 26 5.46 18.70 4.62
N LYS A 27 6.48 18.66 3.74
CA LYS A 27 7.76 19.35 3.96
C LYS A 27 7.59 20.85 4.12
N ALA A 28 6.75 21.50 3.31
CA ALA A 28 6.47 22.94 3.42
C ALA A 28 5.83 23.31 4.76
N PHE A 29 5.11 22.38 5.39
CA PHE A 29 4.49 22.55 6.70
C PHE A 29 5.33 22.00 7.87
N GLY A 30 6.59 21.61 7.64
CA GLY A 30 7.47 21.07 8.68
C GLY A 30 7.02 19.72 9.26
N VAL A 31 6.15 19.00 8.54
CA VAL A 31 5.69 17.66 8.92
C VAL A 31 6.52 16.64 8.14
N ARG A 32 7.09 15.65 8.82
CA ARG A 32 7.82 14.57 8.16
C ARG A 32 6.85 13.68 7.36
N PRO A 33 6.94 13.60 6.02
CA PRO A 33 6.12 12.68 5.24
C PRO A 33 6.66 11.25 5.38
N ILE A 34 5.74 10.28 5.41
CA ILE A 34 6.01 8.86 5.31
C ILE A 34 5.22 8.34 4.09
N THR A 35 5.94 7.81 3.11
CA THR A 35 5.33 7.19 1.94
C THR A 35 4.90 5.77 2.28
N GLY A 36 3.72 5.36 1.83
CA GLY A 36 3.24 4.00 1.92
C GLY A 36 2.12 3.73 0.92
N ALA A 37 1.53 2.54 1.05
CA ALA A 37 0.33 2.14 0.31
C ALA A 37 -0.51 1.18 1.16
N GLU A 38 -1.82 1.21 0.99
CA GLU A 38 -2.68 0.08 1.35
C GLU A 38 -2.71 -0.87 0.13
N VAL A 39 -2.25 -2.10 0.31
CA VAL A 39 -2.09 -3.08 -0.77
C VAL A 39 -3.08 -4.21 -0.60
N THR A 40 -3.80 -4.51 -1.68
CA THR A 40 -4.71 -5.64 -1.80
C THR A 40 -3.92 -6.92 -2.09
N LEU A 41 -4.03 -7.91 -1.22
CA LEU A 41 -3.48 -9.23 -1.41
C LEU A 41 -4.44 -10.11 -2.23
N ALA A 42 -3.91 -11.15 -2.86
CA ALA A 42 -4.66 -12.01 -3.79
C ALA A 42 -5.85 -12.75 -3.16
N GLU A 43 -5.80 -13.00 -1.86
CA GLU A 43 -6.91 -13.55 -1.07
C GLU A 43 -7.95 -12.50 -0.65
N GLY A 44 -7.79 -11.25 -1.09
CA GLY A 44 -8.71 -10.14 -0.86
C GLY A 44 -8.46 -9.35 0.44
N SER A 45 -7.42 -9.70 1.20
CA SER A 45 -7.06 -8.97 2.41
C SER A 45 -6.23 -7.73 2.09
N HIS A 46 -6.27 -6.71 2.96
CA HIS A 46 -5.51 -5.47 2.81
C HIS A 46 -4.37 -5.45 3.83
N VAL A 47 -3.22 -4.97 3.42
CA VAL A 47 -2.10 -4.65 4.32
C VAL A 47 -1.62 -3.23 4.08
N THR A 48 -1.20 -2.54 5.14
CA THR A 48 -0.60 -1.22 5.00
C THR A 48 0.91 -1.34 5.04
N LEU A 49 1.59 -0.91 3.98
CA LEU A 49 3.04 -0.93 3.88
C LEU A 49 3.58 0.50 4.00
N LEU A 50 4.47 0.74 4.97
CA LEU A 50 5.19 2.01 5.13
C LEU A 50 6.64 1.82 4.70
N VAL A 51 7.17 2.81 3.99
CA VAL A 51 8.56 2.80 3.50
C VAL A 51 9.51 3.32 4.58
N GLU A 52 10.43 2.46 5.02
CA GLU A 52 11.49 2.80 5.98
C GLU A 52 12.78 3.27 5.28
N SER A 53 13.05 2.76 4.07
CA SER A 53 14.30 3.00 3.35
C SER A 53 14.12 3.15 1.85
N ALA A 54 15.17 3.60 1.16
CA ALA A 54 15.19 3.64 -0.31
C ALA A 54 15.02 2.24 -0.94
N ALA A 55 15.57 1.21 -0.31
CA ALA A 55 15.33 -0.19 -0.72
C ALA A 55 13.86 -0.56 -0.54
N GLY A 56 13.24 -0.15 0.57
CA GLY A 56 11.81 -0.28 0.82
C GLY A 56 10.96 0.37 -0.26
N TYR A 57 11.27 1.61 -0.65
CA TYR A 57 10.54 2.29 -1.73
C TYR A 57 10.62 1.52 -3.05
N ALA A 58 11.83 1.05 -3.40
CA ALA A 58 12.04 0.26 -4.60
C ALA A 58 11.28 -1.08 -4.54
N ASN A 59 11.20 -1.71 -3.37
CA ASN A 59 10.41 -2.92 -3.15
C ASN A 59 8.91 -2.65 -3.26
N LEU A 60 8.39 -1.60 -2.63
CA LEU A 60 6.99 -1.19 -2.75
C LEU A 60 6.61 -0.97 -4.22
N CYS A 61 7.42 -0.25 -4.99
CA CYS A 61 7.16 -0.06 -6.42
C CYS A 61 7.09 -1.38 -7.21
N ARG A 62 7.97 -2.35 -6.90
CA ARG A 62 7.94 -3.67 -7.54
C ARG A 62 6.71 -4.47 -7.17
N LEU A 63 6.30 -4.44 -5.90
CA LEU A 63 5.09 -5.09 -5.41
C LEU A 63 3.84 -4.51 -6.08
N LEU A 64 3.71 -3.18 -6.11
CA LEU A 64 2.60 -2.50 -6.78
C LEU A 64 2.55 -2.80 -8.28
N THR A 65 3.72 -2.83 -8.94
CA THR A 65 3.82 -3.22 -10.35
C THR A 65 3.35 -4.67 -10.55
N ALA A 66 3.78 -5.59 -9.69
CA ALA A 66 3.37 -6.98 -9.76
C ALA A 66 1.85 -7.12 -9.60
N ALA A 67 1.27 -6.47 -8.58
CA ALA A 67 -0.17 -6.46 -8.34
C ALA A 67 -0.99 -5.96 -9.54
N HIS A 68 -0.42 -5.06 -10.35
CA HIS A 68 -1.08 -4.51 -11.53
C HIS A 68 -0.90 -5.35 -12.81
N SER A 69 -0.01 -6.35 -12.82
CA SER A 69 0.43 -7.02 -14.05
C SER A 69 -0.70 -7.66 -14.85
N ASP A 70 -1.69 -8.21 -14.15
CA ASP A 70 -2.81 -8.93 -14.77
C ASP A 70 -4.13 -8.15 -14.74
N THR A 71 -4.09 -6.86 -14.40
CA THR A 71 -5.28 -6.00 -14.35
C THR A 71 -5.90 -5.72 -15.73
N ARG A 72 -5.15 -5.97 -16.81
CA ARG A 72 -5.56 -5.75 -18.19
C ARG A 72 -5.70 -7.07 -18.92
N VAL A 73 -6.94 -7.43 -19.26
CA VAL A 73 -7.24 -8.65 -20.02
C VAL A 73 -7.20 -8.35 -21.52
N PRO A 74 -6.36 -9.06 -22.31
CA PRO A 74 -6.37 -8.92 -23.77
C PRO A 74 -7.75 -9.16 -24.37
N GLY A 75 -8.23 -8.25 -25.21
CA GLY A 75 -9.57 -8.28 -25.81
C GLY A 75 -10.70 -7.78 -24.90
N ARG A 76 -10.41 -7.39 -23.65
CA ARG A 76 -11.34 -6.74 -22.70
C ARG A 76 -10.68 -5.53 -22.02
N GLU A 77 -9.94 -4.72 -22.78
CA GLU A 77 -9.11 -3.63 -22.23
C GLU A 77 -9.91 -2.53 -21.53
N ARG A 78 -11.23 -2.46 -21.76
CA ARG A 78 -12.15 -1.53 -21.09
C ARG A 78 -12.59 -2.00 -19.70
N GLU A 79 -12.34 -3.26 -19.37
CA GLU A 79 -12.72 -3.88 -18.10
C GLU A 79 -11.44 -4.16 -17.31
N LEU A 80 -11.08 -3.22 -16.44
CA LEU A 80 -9.92 -3.38 -15.56
C LEU A 80 -10.32 -4.28 -14.38
N LEU A 81 -9.48 -5.27 -14.11
CA LEU A 81 -9.56 -6.03 -12.87
C LEU A 81 -8.88 -5.23 -11.76
N ASP A 82 -9.28 -5.50 -10.52
CA ASP A 82 -8.63 -4.93 -9.35
C ASP A 82 -7.20 -5.49 -9.20
N PRO A 83 -6.23 -4.66 -8.76
CA PRO A 83 -4.90 -5.13 -8.44
C PRO A 83 -4.92 -6.18 -7.32
N ALA A 84 -4.07 -7.19 -7.42
CA ALA A 84 -3.99 -8.27 -6.44
C ALA A 84 -2.55 -8.77 -6.30
N LEU A 85 -1.98 -8.65 -5.11
CA LEU A 85 -0.61 -9.05 -4.81
C LEU A 85 -0.54 -10.47 -4.23
N PRO A 86 0.20 -11.42 -4.84
CA PRO A 86 0.50 -12.69 -4.19
C PRO A 86 1.29 -12.47 -2.89
N GLN A 87 0.84 -13.08 -1.79
CA GLN A 87 1.44 -12.91 -0.47
C GLN A 87 2.92 -13.33 -0.45
N GLU A 88 3.29 -14.38 -1.19
CA GLU A 88 4.65 -14.88 -1.27
C GLU A 88 5.60 -13.81 -1.81
N LEU A 89 5.15 -12.97 -2.74
CA LEU A 89 5.99 -11.91 -3.30
C LEU A 89 6.25 -10.80 -2.28
N LEU A 90 5.26 -10.49 -1.42
CA LEU A 90 5.45 -9.58 -0.29
C LEU A 90 6.48 -10.15 0.70
N GLU A 91 6.36 -11.43 1.04
CA GLU A 91 7.31 -12.12 1.92
C GLU A 91 8.73 -12.08 1.34
N GLU A 92 8.88 -12.25 0.03
CA GLU A 92 10.19 -12.20 -0.64
C GLU A 92 10.78 -10.78 -0.79
N ARG A 93 9.97 -9.72 -0.72
CA ARG A 93 10.38 -8.33 -1.00
C ARG A 93 9.98 -7.37 0.12
N ASN A 94 10.05 -7.82 1.37
CA ASN A 94 9.68 -7.01 2.53
C ASN A 94 10.81 -6.08 3.05
N GLU A 95 12.04 -6.22 2.55
CA GLU A 95 13.18 -5.43 3.06
C GLU A 95 12.91 -3.92 2.96
N GLY A 96 13.10 -3.21 4.07
CA GLY A 96 12.89 -1.76 4.15
C GLY A 96 11.43 -1.32 4.22
N LEU A 97 10.51 -2.26 4.45
CA LEU A 97 9.08 -2.00 4.65
C LEU A 97 8.65 -2.32 6.08
N VAL A 98 7.75 -1.49 6.62
CA VAL A 98 7.01 -1.79 7.84
C VAL A 98 5.58 -2.17 7.43
N CYS A 99 5.16 -3.38 7.78
CA CYS A 99 3.82 -3.89 7.48
C CYS A 99 2.89 -3.75 8.70
N LEU A 100 1.70 -3.17 8.48
CA LEU A 100 0.59 -3.14 9.43
C LEU A 100 -0.51 -4.07 8.92
N SER A 101 -1.25 -4.68 9.85
CA SER A 101 -2.23 -5.74 9.58
C SER A 101 -3.47 -5.34 8.75
N GLY A 102 -3.54 -4.11 8.25
CA GLY A 102 -4.63 -3.61 7.42
C GLY A 102 -5.83 -3.06 8.20
N CYS A 103 -6.87 -2.71 7.44
CA CYS A 103 -8.07 -2.06 7.95
C CYS A 103 -9.00 -3.03 8.71
N ALA A 104 -9.97 -2.50 9.45
CA ALA A 104 -10.90 -3.31 10.25
C ALA A 104 -11.86 -4.19 9.43
N ARG A 105 -12.00 -3.94 8.13
CA ARG A 105 -12.96 -4.67 7.26
C ARG A 105 -12.31 -5.74 6.40
N HIS A 106 -11.09 -5.49 5.94
CA HIS A 106 -10.38 -6.39 5.03
C HIS A 106 -8.96 -6.71 5.48
N GLY A 107 -8.51 -6.29 6.67
CA GLY A 107 -7.17 -6.62 7.16
C GLY A 107 -6.93 -8.12 7.39
N LEU A 108 -5.65 -8.52 7.50
CA LEU A 108 -5.19 -9.90 7.73
C LEU A 108 -5.84 -10.59 8.94
N ALA A 109 -6.25 -9.82 9.95
CA ALA A 109 -6.82 -10.33 11.19
C ALA A 109 -8.36 -10.23 11.23
N VAL A 110 -9.02 -9.91 10.12
CA VAL A 110 -10.49 -9.85 10.07
C VAL A 110 -11.05 -11.24 10.28
N ARG A 111 -11.61 -11.45 11.47
CA ARG A 111 -12.39 -12.64 11.78
C ARG A 111 -13.83 -12.35 11.40
N ASN A 112 -14.44 -13.21 10.60
CA ASN A 112 -15.90 -13.22 10.47
C ASN A 112 -16.47 -13.66 11.84
N PRO A 113 -17.13 -12.77 12.60
CA PRO A 113 -17.69 -13.14 13.91
C PRO A 113 -18.78 -14.22 13.80
N ASP A 114 -19.34 -14.41 12.61
CA ASP A 114 -20.40 -15.38 12.33
C ASP A 114 -19.87 -16.70 11.73
N ALA A 115 -18.54 -16.88 11.62
CA ALA A 115 -17.93 -18.09 11.05
C ALA A 115 -17.63 -19.20 12.09
N ALA A 116 -18.40 -19.26 13.19
CA ALA A 116 -18.29 -20.29 14.23
C ALA A 116 -19.32 -21.41 14.03
#